data_AF-A0A7V2TZJ8-F1
#
_entry.id   AF-A0A7V2TZJ8-F1
#
_cell.length_a   1.000
_cell.length_b   1.000
_cell.length_c   1.000
_cell.angle_alpha   90.00
_cell.angle_beta   90.00
_cell.angle_gamma   90.00
#
_symmetry.space_group_name_H-M   'P 1'
#
loop_
_entity.id
_entity.type
_entity.pdbx_description
1 polymer ?
#
loop_
_entity_poly.entity_id
_entity_poly.type
_entity_poly.pdbx_seq_one_letter_code
_entity_poly.pdbx_strand_id
1 'polypeptide(L)'
;MTPSAKIRGIYATAITRLFLDAGYRIADPSPETRRRFGLVSAPAIPDLSVKDREDHQGIDILGEADRVCRAVTSLQGKLLDAVLLSFEPLGEGEKELLDDLKGSQEVCRARLELGGASKEALDRIRATVLPTLAFHHRLRIVHPLALEKAEEELLDHPRARRRLSESLFQETVLGPLAKAGTARLEHVKARGKPVRPREGILLEAGAGRILLKRSFTQGRYDGLDLPIEPGDYGLTEACEGAWQVKNAYFSKDGKLKGEYYNVNTPVELYPYGARYIDLEIDVVRKAGGKAFLLDREKLDLLAQEGKISRPLEKKAREAADRLMEELGRRRGPFAAPEKKKARAS
;
A
#
# COMPACT_ATOMS: atom_id res chain seq x y z
N MET A 1 14.55 6.11 -29.25
CA MET A 1 14.42 7.43 -28.61
C MET A 1 13.85 7.25 -27.21
N THR A 2 14.32 8.01 -26.22
CA THR A 2 13.71 8.04 -24.89
C THR A 2 12.36 8.78 -24.94
N PRO A 3 11.27 8.16 -24.48
CA PRO A 3 9.93 8.73 -24.61
C PRO A 3 9.74 9.97 -23.73
N SER A 4 8.82 10.85 -24.11
CA SER A 4 8.40 12.00 -23.32
C SER A 4 7.15 11.70 -22.50
N ALA A 5 7.10 12.13 -21.24
CA ALA A 5 5.97 11.90 -20.35
C ALA A 5 5.33 13.21 -19.88
N LYS A 6 4.01 13.28 -19.91
CA LYS A 6 3.21 14.28 -19.20
C LYS A 6 2.77 13.68 -17.88
N ILE A 7 3.16 14.32 -16.78
CA ILE A 7 2.96 13.80 -15.43
C ILE A 7 2.09 14.78 -14.64
N ARG A 8 1.04 14.28 -13.97
CA ARG A 8 0.10 15.05 -13.14
C ARG A 8 -0.26 14.28 -11.87
N GLY A 9 -0.76 15.00 -10.87
CA GLY A 9 -1.23 14.43 -9.62
C GLY A 9 -0.28 14.59 -8.43
N ILE A 10 -0.62 13.98 -7.30
CA ILE A 10 0.08 14.12 -6.03
C ILE A 10 1.48 13.50 -6.07
N TYR A 11 1.68 12.48 -6.90
CA TYR A 11 2.96 11.82 -7.08
C TYR A 11 3.88 12.53 -8.09
N ALA A 12 3.39 13.59 -8.76
CA ALA A 12 4.02 14.13 -9.96
C ALA A 12 5.46 14.59 -9.76
N THR A 13 5.80 15.17 -8.61
CA THR A 13 7.18 15.65 -8.36
C THR A 13 8.16 14.50 -8.21
N ALA A 14 7.81 13.48 -7.43
CA ALA A 14 8.67 12.32 -7.24
C ALA A 14 8.80 11.49 -8.53
N ILE A 15 7.70 11.28 -9.25
CA ILE A 15 7.71 10.56 -10.54
C ILE A 15 8.50 11.35 -11.59
N THR A 16 8.36 12.68 -11.64
CA THR A 16 9.16 13.52 -12.55
C THR A 16 10.65 13.33 -12.30
N ARG A 17 11.09 13.33 -11.03
CA ARG A 17 12.50 13.07 -10.69
C ARG A 17 12.95 11.69 -11.17
N LEU A 18 12.17 10.64 -10.90
CA LEU A 18 12.46 9.27 -11.36
C LEU A 18 12.58 9.18 -12.88
N PHE A 19 11.68 9.85 -13.61
CA PHE A 19 11.64 9.82 -15.07
C PHE A 19 12.83 10.58 -15.67
N LEU A 20 13.19 11.75 -15.11
CA LEU A 20 14.40 12.47 -15.50
C LEU A 20 15.66 11.65 -15.25
N ASP A 21 15.78 10.99 -14.09
CA ASP A 21 16.91 10.11 -13.77
C ASP A 21 16.99 8.89 -14.72
N ALA A 22 15.85 8.45 -15.27
CA ALA A 22 15.76 7.41 -16.28
C ALA A 22 15.89 7.92 -17.74
N GLY A 23 16.18 9.21 -17.93
CA GLY A 23 16.43 9.83 -19.25
C GLY A 23 15.17 10.20 -20.05
N TYR A 24 13.98 10.16 -19.44
CA TYR A 24 12.74 10.60 -20.08
C TYR A 24 12.73 12.12 -20.24
N ARG A 25 12.08 12.59 -21.30
CA ARG A 25 11.77 14.02 -21.45
C ARG A 25 10.44 14.33 -20.77
N ILE A 26 10.32 15.50 -20.15
CA ILE A 26 9.06 15.90 -19.53
C ILE A 26 8.30 16.79 -20.51
N ALA A 27 7.14 16.30 -20.97
CA ALA A 27 6.26 17.02 -21.87
C ALA A 27 5.20 17.79 -21.07
N ASP A 28 4.89 19.01 -21.51
CA ASP A 28 3.86 19.86 -20.89
C ASP A 28 3.97 19.91 -19.34
N PRO A 29 5.12 20.32 -18.76
CA PRO A 29 5.28 20.38 -17.30
C PRO A 29 4.39 21.47 -16.66
N SER A 30 3.78 21.17 -15.50
CA SER A 30 3.02 22.17 -14.73
C SER A 30 3.91 23.36 -14.33
N PRO A 31 3.35 24.54 -14.00
CA PRO A 31 4.12 25.66 -13.48
C PRO A 31 5.00 25.29 -12.27
N GLU A 32 4.50 24.49 -11.33
CA GLU A 32 5.30 24.00 -10.19
C GLU A 32 6.45 23.11 -10.67
N THR A 33 6.17 22.18 -11.58
CA THR A 33 7.16 21.22 -12.09
C THR A 33 8.27 21.94 -12.83
N ARG A 34 7.93 22.95 -13.64
CA ARG A 34 8.91 23.83 -14.32
C ARG A 34 9.83 24.52 -13.33
N ARG A 35 9.26 25.17 -12.31
CA ARG A 35 10.04 25.86 -11.27
C ARG A 35 10.97 24.91 -10.52
N ARG A 36 10.47 23.72 -10.14
CA ARG A 36 11.20 22.73 -9.35
C ARG A 36 12.38 22.10 -10.10
N PHE A 37 12.26 21.87 -11.40
CA PHE A 37 13.24 21.13 -12.19
C PHE A 37 13.96 21.97 -13.25
N GLY A 38 13.71 23.29 -13.32
CA GLY A 38 14.32 24.16 -14.32
C GLY A 38 13.95 23.80 -15.76
N LEU A 39 12.74 23.26 -15.96
CA LEU A 39 12.31 22.75 -17.26
C LEU A 39 11.73 23.88 -18.13
N VAL A 40 12.09 23.87 -19.40
CA VAL A 40 11.52 24.78 -20.40
C VAL A 40 10.12 24.28 -20.79
N SER A 41 9.17 25.20 -20.86
CA SER A 41 7.81 24.90 -21.34
C SER A 41 7.80 24.87 -22.86
N ALA A 42 7.51 23.72 -23.45
CA ALA A 42 7.04 23.62 -24.82
C ALA A 42 5.81 22.73 -24.82
N PRO A 43 4.64 23.23 -25.27
CA PRO A 43 3.50 22.37 -25.58
C PRO A 43 3.96 21.28 -26.52
N ALA A 44 3.93 20.04 -26.05
CA ALA A 44 4.36 18.89 -26.80
C ALA A 44 3.39 17.77 -26.48
N ILE A 45 2.88 17.13 -27.53
CA ILE A 45 2.09 15.91 -27.36
C ILE A 45 3.02 14.86 -26.72
N PRO A 46 2.71 14.34 -25.51
CA PRO A 46 3.53 13.34 -24.83
C PRO A 46 3.48 11.96 -25.49
N ASP A 47 4.52 11.16 -25.27
CA ASP A 47 4.53 9.74 -25.59
C ASP A 47 3.84 8.89 -24.50
N LEU A 48 3.78 9.41 -23.27
CA LEU A 48 3.15 8.80 -22.10
C LEU A 48 2.39 9.84 -21.28
N SER A 49 1.20 9.49 -20.79
CA SER A 49 0.48 10.27 -19.78
C SER A 49 0.45 9.51 -18.46
N VAL A 50 0.91 10.13 -17.39
CA VAL A 50 0.95 9.58 -16.03
C VAL A 50 0.10 10.45 -15.13
N LYS A 51 -0.92 9.87 -14.51
CA LYS A 51 -1.82 10.55 -13.59
C LYS A 51 -2.12 9.69 -12.37
N ASP A 52 -2.53 10.32 -11.28
CA ASP A 52 -3.07 9.59 -10.14
C ASP A 52 -4.29 8.77 -10.57
N ARG A 53 -4.51 7.65 -9.89
CA ARG A 53 -5.82 7.00 -9.84
C ARG A 53 -6.80 7.83 -9.03
N GLU A 54 -8.09 7.59 -9.22
CA GLU A 54 -9.18 8.29 -8.51
C GLU A 54 -9.10 8.14 -6.98
N ASP A 55 -8.65 6.98 -6.48
CA ASP A 55 -8.46 6.74 -5.05
C ASP A 55 -7.13 7.31 -4.50
N HIS A 56 -6.30 7.88 -5.38
CA HIS A 56 -4.94 8.36 -5.10
C HIS A 56 -3.99 7.31 -4.50
N GLN A 57 -4.34 6.02 -4.55
CA GLN A 57 -3.52 4.92 -4.02
C GLN A 57 -2.55 4.34 -5.06
N GLY A 58 -2.42 5.02 -6.18
CA GLY A 58 -1.46 4.70 -7.22
C GLY A 58 -1.64 5.58 -8.44
N ILE A 59 -1.18 5.10 -9.59
CA ILE A 59 -1.15 5.86 -10.84
C ILE A 59 -1.67 5.03 -12.02
N ASP A 60 -2.25 5.73 -12.98
CA ASP A 60 -2.54 5.20 -14.32
C ASP A 60 -1.50 5.76 -15.30
N ILE A 61 -0.93 4.87 -16.12
CA ILE A 61 0.01 5.20 -17.20
C ILE A 61 -0.65 4.85 -18.53
N LEU A 62 -0.74 5.83 -19.42
CA LEU A 62 -1.33 5.69 -20.75
C LEU A 62 -0.28 5.95 -21.82
N GLY A 63 -0.31 5.15 -22.89
CA GLY A 63 0.54 5.32 -24.07
C GLY A 63 0.63 4.04 -24.89
N GLU A 64 1.50 4.05 -25.90
CA GLU A 64 1.82 2.85 -26.69
C GLU A 64 2.36 1.73 -25.80
N ALA A 65 1.89 0.49 -26.01
CA ALA A 65 2.15 -0.66 -25.13
C ALA A 65 3.63 -0.82 -24.73
N ASP A 66 4.55 -0.78 -25.70
CA ASP A 66 5.99 -0.91 -25.45
C ASP A 66 6.57 0.20 -24.57
N ARG A 67 6.00 1.40 -24.63
CA ARG A 67 6.45 2.56 -23.83
C ARG A 67 5.91 2.44 -22.41
N VAL A 68 4.66 2.00 -22.27
CA VAL A 68 4.02 1.75 -20.98
C VAL A 68 4.74 0.62 -20.25
N CYS A 69 5.02 -0.51 -20.91
CA CYS A 69 5.77 -1.63 -20.34
C CYS A 69 7.16 -1.19 -19.82
N ARG A 70 7.89 -0.37 -20.59
CA ARG A 70 9.17 0.19 -20.17
C ARG A 70 9.04 1.10 -18.94
N ALA A 71 8.02 1.96 -18.91
CA ALA A 71 7.76 2.84 -17.78
C ALA A 71 7.41 2.05 -16.50
N VAL A 72 6.54 1.03 -16.61
CA VAL A 72 6.19 0.12 -15.50
C VAL A 72 7.43 -0.59 -14.97
N THR A 73 8.26 -1.15 -15.85
CA THR A 73 9.50 -1.84 -15.47
C THR A 73 10.47 -0.90 -14.76
N SER A 74 10.65 0.33 -15.27
CA SER A 74 11.50 1.35 -14.65
C SER A 74 11.00 1.72 -13.25
N LEU A 75 9.68 1.89 -13.08
CA LEU A 75 9.08 2.20 -11.78
C LEU A 75 9.24 1.04 -10.80
N GLN A 76 8.93 -0.19 -11.20
CA GLN A 76 9.12 -1.39 -10.36
C GLN A 76 10.59 -1.62 -9.97
N GLY A 77 11.54 -1.16 -10.79
CA GLY A 77 12.97 -1.18 -10.46
C GLY A 77 13.39 -0.17 -9.37
N LYS A 78 12.57 0.85 -9.09
CA LYS A 78 12.85 1.91 -8.12
C LYS A 78 11.89 1.91 -6.92
N LEU A 79 10.69 1.36 -7.12
CA LEU A 79 9.58 1.35 -6.18
C LEU A 79 9.22 -0.11 -5.87
N LEU A 80 9.66 -0.55 -4.70
CA LEU A 80 9.68 -1.97 -4.33
C LEU A 80 8.30 -2.64 -4.46
N ASP A 81 7.26 -2.01 -3.92
CA ASP A 81 5.88 -2.49 -3.91
C ASP A 81 4.96 -1.71 -4.86
N ALA A 82 5.49 -1.30 -6.02
CA ALA A 82 4.69 -0.85 -7.15
C ALA A 82 4.08 -2.07 -7.87
N VAL A 83 2.80 -2.33 -7.64
CA VAL A 83 2.11 -3.52 -8.13
C VAL A 83 1.25 -3.16 -9.34
N LEU A 84 1.45 -3.86 -10.46
CA LEU A 84 0.63 -3.71 -11.65
C LEU A 84 -0.69 -4.47 -11.44
N LEU A 85 -1.79 -3.74 -11.33
CA LEU A 85 -3.13 -4.30 -11.12
C LEU A 85 -3.79 -4.74 -12.43
N SER A 86 -3.64 -3.94 -13.49
CA SER A 86 -4.15 -4.24 -14.82
C SER A 86 -3.29 -3.59 -15.91
N PHE A 87 -3.30 -4.22 -17.08
CA PHE A 87 -2.67 -3.74 -18.30
C PHE A 87 -3.61 -4.06 -19.46
N GLU A 88 -4.35 -3.07 -19.92
CA GLU A 88 -5.51 -3.27 -20.78
C GLU A 88 -5.51 -2.24 -21.94
N PRO A 89 -5.98 -2.62 -23.15
CA PRO A 89 -6.26 -1.64 -24.20
C PRO A 89 -7.27 -0.59 -23.72
N LEU A 90 -7.19 0.63 -24.25
CA LEU A 90 -8.20 1.65 -23.97
C LEU A 90 -9.58 1.25 -24.52
N GLY A 91 -10.63 1.48 -23.73
CA GLY A 91 -12.00 1.22 -24.15
C GLY A 91 -12.51 2.22 -25.20
N GLU A 92 -13.58 1.87 -25.92
CA GLU A 92 -14.14 2.71 -26.99
C GLU A 92 -14.59 4.10 -26.53
N GLY A 93 -15.01 4.24 -25.27
CA GLY A 93 -15.42 5.51 -24.66
C GLY A 93 -14.27 6.36 -24.09
N GLU A 94 -13.02 5.90 -24.21
CA GLU A 94 -11.83 6.59 -23.67
C GLU A 94 -10.96 7.19 -24.78
N LYS A 95 -11.48 7.26 -26.00
CA LYS A 95 -10.77 7.77 -27.19
C LYS A 95 -10.35 9.23 -27.07
N GLU A 96 -11.08 10.04 -26.31
CA GLU A 96 -10.70 11.44 -26.05
C GLU A 96 -9.33 11.57 -25.34
N LEU A 97 -8.88 10.53 -24.61
CA LEU A 97 -7.54 10.50 -24.01
C LEU A 97 -6.42 10.28 -25.04
N LEU A 98 -6.76 9.87 -26.27
CA LEU A 98 -5.80 9.66 -27.36
C LEU A 98 -5.35 10.98 -27.99
N ASP A 99 -6.22 11.99 -28.01
CA ASP A 99 -5.93 13.30 -28.61
C ASP A 99 -4.74 14.00 -27.91
N ASP A 100 -4.50 13.62 -26.65
CA ASP A 100 -3.39 14.08 -25.82
C ASP A 100 -2.11 13.23 -25.93
N LEU A 101 -2.02 12.22 -26.82
CA LEU A 101 -0.89 11.30 -26.92
C LEU A 101 -0.31 11.19 -28.34
N LYS A 102 1.01 10.98 -28.43
CA LYS A 102 1.71 10.70 -29.69
C LYS A 102 1.51 9.25 -30.10
N GLY A 103 0.95 9.06 -31.29
CA GLY A 103 0.85 7.75 -31.93
C GLY A 103 -0.60 7.29 -32.10
N SER A 104 -0.86 6.61 -33.20
CA SER A 104 -2.22 6.35 -33.70
C SER A 104 -2.72 4.93 -33.49
N GLN A 105 -1.93 4.02 -32.91
CA GLN A 105 -2.26 2.61 -32.82
C GLN A 105 -1.83 1.99 -31.49
N GLU A 106 -2.75 1.21 -30.90
CA GLU A 106 -2.58 0.37 -29.69
C GLU A 106 -2.12 1.10 -28.41
N VAL A 107 -2.89 2.12 -28.01
CA VAL A 107 -2.73 2.72 -26.69
C VAL A 107 -3.34 1.81 -25.62
N CYS A 108 -2.57 1.55 -24.58
CA CYS A 108 -3.00 0.81 -23.41
C CYS A 108 -2.96 1.67 -22.15
N ARG A 109 -3.61 1.17 -21.11
CA ARG A 109 -3.54 1.68 -19.74
C ARG A 109 -2.90 0.62 -18.85
N ALA A 110 -1.80 0.99 -18.19
CA ALA A 110 -1.31 0.28 -17.03
C ALA A 110 -1.81 0.95 -15.75
N ARG A 111 -2.42 0.18 -14.87
CA ARG A 111 -2.83 0.62 -13.54
C ARG A 111 -1.87 0.09 -12.48
N LEU A 112 -1.20 0.98 -11.79
CA LEU A 112 -0.30 0.66 -10.69
C LEU A 112 -0.94 0.99 -9.34
N GLU A 113 -0.77 0.11 -8.37
CA GLU A 113 -0.95 0.37 -6.95
C GLU A 113 0.42 0.71 -6.34
N LEU A 114 0.48 1.74 -5.51
CA LEU A 114 1.71 2.15 -4.83
C LEU A 114 1.55 1.87 -3.33
N GLY A 115 2.16 0.78 -2.86
CA GLY A 115 2.14 0.40 -1.44
C GLY A 115 2.98 1.31 -0.55
N GLY A 116 2.96 1.03 0.76
CA GLY A 116 3.63 1.85 1.77
C GLY A 116 5.13 2.06 1.50
N ALA A 117 5.86 1.05 1.02
CA ALA A 117 7.30 1.21 0.73
C ALA A 117 7.55 2.13 -0.48
N SER A 118 6.68 2.10 -1.48
CA SER A 118 6.73 2.96 -2.66
C SER A 118 6.40 4.38 -2.30
N LYS A 119 5.36 4.62 -1.49
CA LYS A 119 5.03 5.96 -1.00
C LYS A 119 6.18 6.54 -0.17
N GLU A 120 6.78 5.75 0.71
CA GLU A 120 7.98 6.17 1.48
C GLU A 120 9.18 6.47 0.56
N ALA A 121 9.42 5.65 -0.46
CA ALA A 121 10.47 5.92 -1.45
C ALA A 121 10.19 7.22 -2.22
N LEU A 122 8.95 7.45 -2.65
CA LEU A 122 8.54 8.67 -3.34
C LEU A 122 8.64 9.90 -2.44
N ASP A 123 8.32 9.80 -1.15
CA ASP A 123 8.55 10.87 -0.16
C ASP A 123 10.03 11.24 -0.09
N ARG A 124 10.92 10.23 -0.04
CA ARG A 124 12.38 10.44 -0.04
C ARG A 124 12.88 11.06 -1.34
N ILE A 125 12.37 10.62 -2.49
CA ILE A 125 12.72 11.19 -3.79
C ILE A 125 12.24 12.65 -3.87
N ARG A 126 11.01 12.94 -3.45
CA ARG A 126 10.48 14.30 -3.37
C ARG A 126 11.34 15.17 -2.44
N ALA A 127 11.83 14.62 -1.33
CA ALA A 127 12.71 15.32 -0.39
C ALA A 127 14.05 15.77 -1.01
N THR A 128 14.47 15.18 -2.14
CA THR A 128 15.66 15.64 -2.90
C THR A 128 15.39 16.90 -3.74
N VAL A 129 14.12 17.25 -3.95
CA VAL A 129 13.68 18.37 -4.78
C VAL A 129 13.18 19.53 -3.92
N LEU A 130 12.46 19.24 -2.84
CA LEU A 130 11.96 20.24 -1.91
C LEU A 130 11.71 19.64 -0.51
N PRO A 131 11.67 20.46 0.56
CA PRO A 131 11.32 19.98 1.90
C PRO A 131 10.02 19.18 1.89
N THR A 132 10.08 17.99 2.50
CA THR A 132 9.01 16.99 2.45
C THR A 132 8.90 16.29 3.79
N LEU A 133 7.70 16.25 4.37
CA LEU A 133 7.44 15.50 5.61
C LEU A 133 7.45 13.99 5.35
N ALA A 134 7.67 13.18 6.39
CA ALA A 134 7.45 11.75 6.26
C ALA A 134 5.94 11.48 6.08
N PHE A 135 5.62 10.42 5.33
CA PHE A 135 4.24 10.07 4.96
C PHE A 135 3.55 11.13 4.09
N HIS A 136 4.30 11.97 3.36
CA HIS A 136 3.75 13.07 2.56
C HIS A 136 2.65 12.59 1.63
N HIS A 137 2.89 11.58 0.80
CA HIS A 137 1.86 11.11 -0.15
C HIS A 137 0.63 10.55 0.57
N ARG A 138 0.80 9.86 1.70
CA ARG A 138 -0.31 9.37 2.51
C ARG A 138 -1.10 10.52 3.15
N LEU A 139 -0.42 11.49 3.74
CA LEU A 139 -1.03 12.66 4.36
C LEU A 139 -1.70 13.59 3.34
N ARG A 140 -1.21 13.59 2.09
CA ARG A 140 -1.83 14.32 0.98
C ARG A 140 -3.20 13.75 0.63
N ILE A 141 -3.37 12.44 0.77
CA ILE A 141 -4.66 11.74 0.62
C ILE A 141 -5.57 12.01 1.83
N VAL A 142 -5.01 11.94 3.04
CA VAL A 142 -5.79 12.02 4.29
C VAL A 142 -6.26 13.43 4.62
N HIS A 143 -5.34 14.41 4.62
CA HIS A 143 -5.63 15.77 5.07
C HIS A 143 -4.73 16.81 4.37
N PRO A 144 -4.97 17.10 3.07
CA PRO A 144 -4.06 17.90 2.23
C PRO A 144 -3.78 19.30 2.79
N LEU A 145 -4.77 19.96 3.39
CA LEU A 145 -4.62 21.31 3.94
C LEU A 145 -3.73 21.38 5.19
N ALA A 146 -3.72 20.32 6.01
CA ALA A 146 -2.89 20.30 7.22
C ALA A 146 -1.44 19.94 6.86
N LEU A 147 -1.28 19.05 5.87
CA LEU A 147 0.01 18.77 5.26
C LEU A 147 0.64 20.03 4.66
N GLU A 148 -0.12 20.82 3.89
CA GLU A 148 0.39 22.04 3.26
C GLU A 148 0.91 23.04 4.30
N LYS A 149 0.12 23.32 5.35
CA LYS A 149 0.55 24.18 6.47
C LYS A 149 1.81 23.66 7.17
N ALA A 150 1.88 22.34 7.40
CA ALA A 150 3.04 21.74 8.05
C ALA A 150 4.29 21.74 7.16
N GLU A 151 4.13 21.63 5.83
CA GLU A 151 5.23 21.79 4.87
C GLU A 151 5.67 23.25 4.73
N GLU A 152 4.76 24.23 4.87
CA GLU A 152 5.11 25.64 4.98
C GLU A 152 5.96 25.90 6.23
N GLU A 153 5.55 25.42 7.41
CA GLU A 153 6.37 25.53 8.64
C GLU A 153 7.73 24.84 8.48
N LEU A 154 7.79 23.73 7.74
CA LEU A 154 9.03 23.00 7.48
C LEU A 154 10.04 23.84 6.67
N LEU A 155 9.58 24.75 5.81
CA LEU A 155 10.46 25.65 5.05
C LEU A 155 11.24 26.57 5.99
N ASP A 156 10.56 27.14 7.00
CA ASP A 156 11.16 28.05 7.97
C ASP A 156 11.94 27.29 9.06
N HIS A 157 11.53 26.06 9.37
CA HIS A 157 12.09 25.26 10.45
C HIS A 157 12.47 23.83 10.02
N PRO A 158 13.52 23.63 9.20
CA PRO A 158 13.89 22.30 8.67
C PRO A 158 14.17 21.24 9.74
N ARG A 159 14.67 21.66 10.92
CA ARG A 159 14.94 20.76 12.06
C ARG A 159 13.66 20.18 12.69
N ALA A 160 12.51 20.79 12.44
CA ALA A 160 11.22 20.35 12.97
C ALA A 160 10.63 19.15 12.20
N ARG A 161 11.24 18.71 11.08
CA ARG A 161 10.72 17.64 10.21
C ARG A 161 10.17 16.43 10.96
N ARG A 162 10.95 15.87 11.89
CA ARG A 162 10.55 14.67 12.64
C ARG A 162 9.30 14.93 13.48
N ARG A 163 9.35 15.98 14.30
CA ARG A 163 8.25 16.41 15.17
C ARG A 163 6.98 16.68 14.35
N LEU A 164 7.10 17.44 13.26
CA LEU A 164 5.96 17.79 12.40
C LEU A 164 5.35 16.56 11.74
N SER A 165 6.17 15.63 11.26
CA SER A 165 5.69 14.38 10.65
C SER A 165 4.95 13.52 11.69
N GLU A 166 5.53 13.36 12.88
CA GLU A 166 4.94 12.58 13.98
C GLU A 166 3.64 13.20 14.48
N SER A 167 3.62 14.52 14.74
CA SER A 167 2.43 15.25 15.22
C SER A 167 1.30 15.18 14.20
N LEU A 168 1.60 15.50 12.93
CA LEU A 168 0.59 15.52 11.88
C LEU A 168 0.02 14.11 11.64
N PHE A 169 0.85 13.08 11.64
CA PHE A 169 0.38 11.69 11.52
C PHE A 169 -0.46 11.27 12.73
N GLN A 170 -0.04 11.64 13.94
CA GLN A 170 -0.81 11.36 15.15
C GLN A 170 -2.18 12.06 15.13
N GLU A 171 -2.23 13.33 14.73
CA GLU A 171 -3.45 14.15 14.72
C GLU A 171 -4.42 13.76 13.62
N THR A 172 -3.91 13.43 12.43
CA THR A 172 -4.76 13.20 11.26
C THR A 172 -5.07 11.74 11.01
N VAL A 173 -4.25 10.80 11.51
CA VAL A 173 -4.42 9.35 11.28
C VAL A 173 -4.72 8.62 12.57
N LEU A 174 -3.78 8.59 13.52
CA LEU A 174 -3.90 7.73 14.70
C LEU A 174 -4.99 8.20 15.68
N GLY A 175 -5.12 9.51 15.86
CA GLY A 175 -6.14 10.13 16.73
C GLY A 175 -7.56 9.85 16.26
N PRO A 176 -7.92 10.12 14.99
CA PRO A 176 -9.21 9.77 14.42
C PRO A 176 -9.46 8.26 14.44
N LEU A 177 -8.47 7.44 14.07
CA LEU A 177 -8.58 5.99 14.07
C LEU A 177 -8.91 5.45 15.47
N ALA A 178 -8.25 5.95 16.51
CA ALA A 178 -8.52 5.55 17.89
C ALA A 178 -9.95 5.87 18.37
N LYS A 179 -10.64 6.80 17.69
CA LYS A 179 -12.01 7.22 18.00
C LYS A 179 -13.06 6.63 17.07
N ALA A 180 -12.66 5.86 16.05
CA ALA A 180 -13.56 5.41 14.99
C ALA A 180 -14.61 4.37 15.45
N GLY A 181 -14.33 3.61 16.52
CA GLY A 181 -15.21 2.56 17.05
C GLY A 181 -15.34 1.31 16.17
N THR A 182 -15.22 1.47 14.86
CA THR A 182 -15.03 0.42 13.87
C THR A 182 -13.79 0.71 13.03
N ALA A 183 -13.26 -0.31 12.38
CA ALA A 183 -12.18 -0.14 11.42
C ALA A 183 -12.41 -1.04 10.20
N ARG A 184 -11.96 -0.54 9.04
CA ARG A 184 -11.98 -1.28 7.78
C ARG A 184 -10.56 -1.66 7.36
N LEU A 185 -10.40 -2.89 6.89
CA LEU A 185 -9.17 -3.41 6.31
C LEU A 185 -9.32 -3.46 4.81
N GLU A 186 -8.63 -2.57 4.11
CA GLU A 186 -8.54 -2.53 2.66
C GLU A 186 -7.47 -3.53 2.21
N HIS A 187 -7.93 -4.76 1.95
CA HIS A 187 -7.12 -5.85 1.44
C HIS A 187 -7.05 -5.77 -0.09
N VAL A 188 -6.04 -5.08 -0.62
CA VAL A 188 -5.87 -4.89 -2.06
C VAL A 188 -5.32 -6.18 -2.67
N LYS A 189 -6.02 -6.73 -3.66
CA LYS A 189 -5.54 -7.89 -4.40
C LYS A 189 -4.79 -7.44 -5.65
N ALA A 190 -3.63 -8.03 -5.90
CA ALA A 190 -2.89 -7.80 -7.14
C ALA A 190 -3.67 -8.27 -8.39
N ARG A 191 -4.64 -9.18 -8.23
CA ARG A 191 -5.53 -9.65 -9.31
C ARG A 191 -6.88 -8.94 -9.28
N GLY A 192 -6.99 -7.81 -9.99
CA GLY A 192 -8.17 -7.25 -10.71
C GLY A 192 -9.55 -7.16 -10.05
N LYS A 193 -9.74 -7.62 -8.81
CA LYS A 193 -11.03 -7.54 -8.12
C LYS A 193 -11.10 -6.24 -7.33
N PRO A 194 -12.24 -5.53 -7.34
CA PRO A 194 -12.44 -4.35 -6.51
C PRO A 194 -12.10 -4.67 -5.06
N VAL A 195 -11.41 -3.74 -4.39
CA VAL A 195 -11.13 -3.84 -2.96
C VAL A 195 -12.46 -3.95 -2.23
N ARG A 196 -12.69 -5.08 -1.56
CA ARG A 196 -13.82 -5.24 -0.65
C ARG A 196 -13.30 -5.12 0.77
N PRO A 197 -13.55 -3.98 1.46
CA PRO A 197 -13.04 -3.79 2.80
C PRO A 197 -13.61 -4.84 3.75
N ARG A 198 -12.75 -5.37 4.61
CA ARG A 198 -13.18 -6.22 5.73
C ARG A 198 -13.42 -5.32 6.92
N GLU A 199 -14.66 -5.22 7.38
CA GLU A 199 -15.03 -4.38 8.51
C GLU A 199 -15.10 -5.19 9.82
N GLY A 200 -14.81 -4.51 10.93
CA GLY A 200 -14.88 -5.08 12.27
C GLY A 200 -14.97 -4.00 13.35
N ILE A 201 -15.34 -4.43 14.56
CA ILE A 201 -15.35 -3.58 15.74
C ILE A 201 -13.90 -3.34 16.16
N LEU A 202 -13.51 -2.08 16.33
CA LEU A 202 -12.17 -1.72 16.77
C LEU A 202 -12.09 -1.89 18.28
N LEU A 203 -11.29 -2.86 18.74
CA LEU A 203 -11.10 -3.13 20.17
C LEU A 203 -9.97 -2.28 20.75
N GLU A 204 -8.86 -2.17 20.02
CA GLU A 204 -7.68 -1.42 20.44
C GLU A 204 -7.11 -0.66 19.24
N ALA A 205 -6.65 0.57 19.49
CA ALA A 205 -5.90 1.38 18.54
C ALA A 205 -4.93 2.29 19.29
N GLY A 206 -3.63 2.10 19.05
CA GLY A 206 -2.58 2.87 19.71
C GLY A 206 -1.18 2.40 19.32
N ALA A 207 -0.18 3.30 19.43
CA ALA A 207 1.22 3.03 19.12
C ALA A 207 1.44 2.37 17.73
N GLY A 208 0.66 2.78 16.72
CA GLY A 208 0.76 2.21 15.37
C GLY A 208 0.22 0.79 15.23
N ARG A 209 -0.58 0.30 16.18
CA ARG A 209 -1.22 -1.02 16.15
C ARG A 209 -2.73 -0.88 16.28
N ILE A 210 -3.47 -1.70 15.54
CA ILE A 210 -4.92 -1.88 15.70
C ILE A 210 -5.29 -3.33 15.87
N LEU A 211 -6.32 -3.57 16.69
CA LEU A 211 -6.94 -4.87 16.92
C LEU A 211 -8.44 -4.80 16.61
N LEU A 212 -8.88 -5.55 15.61
CA LEU A 212 -10.26 -5.59 15.18
C LEU A 212 -10.90 -6.92 15.57
N LYS A 213 -12.13 -6.88 16.06
CA LYS A 213 -12.98 -8.06 16.22
C LYS A 213 -13.96 -8.17 15.06
N ARG A 214 -13.98 -9.33 14.42
CA ARG A 214 -14.86 -9.67 13.30
C ARG A 214 -15.70 -10.88 13.66
N SER A 215 -16.98 -10.85 13.34
CA SER A 215 -17.90 -11.98 13.51
C SER A 215 -18.09 -12.68 12.17
N PHE A 216 -18.24 -13.99 12.20
CA PHE A 216 -18.49 -14.81 11.01
C PHE A 216 -19.76 -15.61 11.20
N THR A 217 -20.57 -15.73 10.14
CA THR A 217 -21.88 -16.40 10.23
C THR A 217 -21.91 -17.75 9.51
N GLN A 218 -21.12 -17.92 8.45
CA GLN A 218 -21.11 -19.12 7.61
C GLN A 218 -19.79 -19.24 6.83
N GLY A 219 -19.47 -20.46 6.40
CA GLY A 219 -18.31 -20.77 5.54
C GLY A 219 -17.28 -21.66 6.23
N ARG A 220 -16.05 -21.64 5.71
CA ARG A 220 -14.88 -22.29 6.31
C ARG A 220 -13.78 -21.26 6.49
N TYR A 221 -12.92 -21.48 7.48
CA TYR A 221 -11.68 -20.73 7.59
C TYR A 221 -10.67 -21.25 6.55
N ASP A 222 -10.43 -20.44 5.53
CA ASP A 222 -9.43 -20.72 4.49
C ASP A 222 -8.07 -21.02 5.14
N GLY A 223 -7.40 -22.06 4.64
CA GLY A 223 -6.11 -22.54 5.15
C GLY A 223 -6.16 -23.34 6.48
N LEU A 224 -7.12 -23.08 7.37
CA LEU A 224 -7.32 -23.91 8.56
C LEU A 224 -8.13 -25.19 8.28
N ASP A 225 -8.95 -25.13 7.23
CA ASP A 225 -9.87 -26.19 6.82
C ASP A 225 -10.82 -26.62 7.96
N LEU A 226 -11.37 -25.62 8.66
CA LEU A 226 -12.34 -25.78 9.73
C LEU A 226 -13.64 -25.05 9.38
N PRO A 227 -14.81 -25.62 9.69
CA PRO A 227 -16.08 -24.92 9.53
C PRO A 227 -16.17 -23.72 10.48
N ILE A 228 -16.82 -22.66 10.00
CA ILE A 228 -17.25 -21.53 10.83
C ILE A 228 -18.51 -21.96 11.56
N GLU A 229 -18.46 -21.91 12.89
CA GLU A 229 -19.59 -22.25 13.76
C GLU A 229 -20.27 -20.97 14.27
N PRO A 230 -21.59 -21.01 14.56
CA PRO A 230 -22.29 -19.86 15.12
C PRO A 230 -21.63 -19.34 16.40
N GLY A 231 -21.28 -18.05 16.40
CA GLY A 231 -20.63 -17.37 17.52
C GLY A 231 -19.09 -17.37 17.44
N ASP A 232 -18.51 -18.04 16.44
CA ASP A 232 -17.09 -17.88 16.15
C ASP A 232 -16.75 -16.44 15.79
N TYR A 233 -15.55 -16.02 16.19
CA TYR A 233 -15.04 -14.68 15.93
C TYR A 233 -13.56 -14.70 15.59
N GLY A 234 -13.12 -13.63 14.93
CA GLY A 234 -11.73 -13.41 14.56
C GLY A 234 -11.21 -12.14 15.17
N LEU A 235 -9.96 -12.17 15.61
CA LEU A 235 -9.19 -11.01 15.98
C LEU A 235 -8.16 -10.75 14.88
N THR A 236 -8.27 -9.61 14.22
CA THR A 236 -7.30 -9.18 13.21
C THR A 236 -6.41 -8.10 13.79
N GLU A 237 -5.10 -8.35 13.80
CA GLU A 237 -4.08 -7.43 14.25
C GLU A 237 -3.29 -6.90 13.05
N ALA A 238 -3.24 -5.58 12.93
CA ALA A 238 -2.48 -4.87 11.90
C ALA A 238 -1.59 -3.81 12.57
N CYS A 239 -0.32 -3.77 12.16
CA CYS A 239 0.69 -2.87 12.71
C CYS A 239 1.32 -2.06 11.59
N GLU A 240 1.40 -0.74 11.75
CA GLU A 240 2.05 0.19 10.82
C GLU A 240 3.43 -0.33 10.37
N GLY A 241 3.64 -0.43 9.07
CA GLY A 241 4.89 -0.87 8.46
C GLY A 241 5.14 -2.39 8.50
N ALA A 242 4.28 -3.18 9.14
CA ALA A 242 4.43 -4.63 9.18
C ALA A 242 4.19 -5.26 7.81
N TRP A 243 4.98 -6.29 7.48
CA TRP A 243 4.85 -7.10 6.26
C TRP A 243 3.87 -8.27 6.42
N GLN A 244 3.06 -8.23 7.47
CA GLN A 244 2.05 -9.24 7.73
C GLN A 244 0.85 -8.64 8.46
N VAL A 245 -0.32 -9.22 8.20
CA VAL A 245 -1.53 -9.01 8.99
C VAL A 245 -1.95 -10.34 9.60
N LYS A 246 -2.11 -10.34 10.92
CA LYS A 246 -2.42 -11.53 11.70
C LYS A 246 -3.92 -11.63 11.89
N ASN A 247 -4.48 -12.81 11.64
CA ASN A 247 -5.85 -13.17 11.95
C ASN A 247 -5.83 -14.37 12.90
N ALA A 248 -6.39 -14.23 14.10
CA ALA A 248 -6.58 -15.33 15.04
C ALA A 248 -8.06 -15.65 15.17
N TYR A 249 -8.44 -16.91 14.98
CA TYR A 249 -9.83 -17.35 14.97
C TYR A 249 -10.16 -18.16 16.22
N PHE A 250 -11.31 -17.87 16.82
CA PHE A 250 -11.74 -18.42 18.09
C PHE A 250 -13.16 -18.96 17.99
N SER A 251 -13.45 -20.00 18.76
CA SER A 251 -14.82 -20.46 18.97
C SER A 251 -15.62 -19.45 19.80
N LYS A 252 -16.95 -19.59 19.84
CA LYS A 252 -17.83 -18.83 20.75
C LYS A 252 -17.38 -18.85 22.22
N ASP A 253 -16.76 -19.94 22.66
CA ASP A 253 -16.27 -20.16 24.03
C ASP A 253 -14.85 -19.61 24.25
N GLY A 254 -14.26 -18.95 23.24
CA GLY A 254 -12.93 -18.35 23.31
C GLY A 254 -11.77 -19.32 23.09
N LYS A 255 -12.03 -20.54 22.60
CA LYS A 255 -10.98 -21.50 22.27
C LYS A 255 -10.35 -21.15 20.92
N LEU A 256 -9.01 -21.03 20.88
CA LEU A 256 -8.28 -20.81 19.63
C LEU A 256 -8.52 -21.98 18.66
N LYS A 257 -8.98 -21.67 17.45
CA LYS A 257 -9.12 -22.62 16.32
C LYS A 257 -7.86 -22.60 15.45
N GLY A 258 -7.27 -21.42 15.25
CA GLY A 258 -5.99 -21.27 14.58
C GLY A 258 -5.64 -19.83 14.29
N GLU A 259 -4.46 -19.63 13.72
CA GLU A 259 -3.92 -18.35 13.30
C GLU A 259 -3.57 -18.39 11.81
N TYR A 260 -3.79 -17.28 11.14
CA TYR A 260 -3.60 -17.10 9.72
C TYR A 260 -2.96 -15.74 9.49
N TYR A 261 -1.82 -15.72 8.83
CA TYR A 261 -1.00 -14.54 8.64
C TYR A 261 -0.90 -14.28 7.14
N ASN A 262 -1.50 -13.17 6.69
CA ASN A 262 -1.32 -12.70 5.33
C ASN A 262 0.03 -12.03 5.22
N VAL A 263 0.92 -12.53 4.37
CA VAL A 263 2.15 -11.78 4.02
C VAL A 263 1.77 -10.75 2.98
N ASN A 264 2.10 -9.49 3.25
CA ASN A 264 1.65 -8.35 2.46
C ASN A 264 2.75 -7.31 2.33
N THR A 265 2.49 -6.31 1.49
CA THR A 265 3.26 -5.07 1.49
C THR A 265 3.06 -4.36 2.83
N PRO A 266 3.98 -3.45 3.24
CA PRO A 266 3.90 -2.78 4.52
C PRO A 266 2.51 -2.20 4.76
N VAL A 267 1.92 -2.56 5.91
CA VAL A 267 0.62 -2.06 6.33
C VAL A 267 0.67 -0.55 6.52
N GLU A 268 -0.28 0.13 5.92
CA GLU A 268 -0.51 1.57 6.07
C GLU A 268 -1.75 1.80 6.93
N LEU A 269 -1.61 2.44 8.08
CA LEU A 269 -2.74 2.93 8.85
C LEU A 269 -3.31 4.21 8.25
N TYR A 270 -4.63 4.30 8.31
CA TYR A 270 -5.47 5.40 7.84
C TYR A 270 -6.52 5.75 8.91
N PRO A 271 -7.16 6.93 8.85
CA PRO A 271 -8.18 7.32 9.83
C PRO A 271 -9.33 6.31 9.97
N TYR A 272 -9.58 5.52 8.92
CA TYR A 272 -10.63 4.51 8.85
C TYR A 272 -10.19 3.09 9.23
N GLY A 273 -8.89 2.82 9.36
CA GLY A 273 -8.38 1.46 9.58
C GLY A 273 -7.00 1.25 8.96
N ALA A 274 -6.86 0.20 8.14
CA ALA A 274 -5.59 -0.16 7.53
C ALA A 274 -5.74 -0.56 6.07
N ARG A 275 -4.67 -0.37 5.30
CA ARG A 275 -4.54 -0.76 3.90
C ARG A 275 -3.23 -1.50 3.66
N TYR A 276 -3.26 -2.50 2.81
CA TYR A 276 -2.08 -3.25 2.37
C TYR A 276 -2.41 -4.02 1.09
N ILE A 277 -1.37 -4.40 0.35
CA ILE A 277 -1.48 -5.24 -0.85
C ILE A 277 -1.15 -6.68 -0.47
N ASP A 278 -2.09 -7.58 -0.74
CA ASP A 278 -1.94 -9.02 -0.62
C ASP A 278 -0.86 -9.51 -1.58
N LEU A 279 0.11 -10.26 -1.07
CA LEU A 279 1.14 -10.89 -1.91
C LEU A 279 0.83 -12.37 -2.19
N GLU A 280 -0.38 -12.82 -1.84
CA GLU A 280 -0.91 -14.16 -2.12
C GLU A 280 -0.03 -15.30 -1.57
N ILE A 281 0.75 -15.03 -0.51
CA ILE A 281 1.50 -16.03 0.26
C ILE A 281 1.12 -15.91 1.73
N ASP A 282 0.74 -17.03 2.34
CA ASP A 282 0.18 -17.03 3.70
C ASP A 282 0.91 -18.02 4.60
N VAL A 283 1.02 -17.67 5.87
CA VAL A 283 1.48 -18.59 6.92
C VAL A 283 0.29 -18.95 7.81
N VAL A 284 0.07 -20.24 8.03
CA VAL A 284 -1.05 -20.75 8.81
C VAL A 284 -0.57 -21.63 9.93
N ARG A 285 -1.20 -21.50 11.10
CA ARG A 285 -0.93 -22.35 12.27
C ARG A 285 -2.25 -22.79 12.89
N LYS A 286 -2.57 -24.08 12.77
CA LYS A 286 -3.70 -24.69 13.48
C LYS A 286 -3.44 -24.67 14.99
N ALA A 287 -4.49 -24.63 15.80
CA ALA A 287 -4.36 -24.66 17.25
C ALA A 287 -3.55 -25.89 17.71
N GLY A 288 -2.44 -25.66 18.43
CA GLY A 288 -1.53 -26.72 18.88
C GLY A 288 -0.67 -27.37 17.78
N GLY A 289 -0.84 -26.98 16.52
CA GLY A 289 -0.09 -27.50 15.39
C GLY A 289 1.18 -26.71 15.06
N LYS A 290 1.97 -27.24 14.11
CA LYS A 290 3.08 -26.51 13.50
C LYS A 290 2.56 -25.51 12.47
N ALA A 291 3.30 -24.42 12.29
CA ALA A 291 3.04 -23.49 11.19
C ALA A 291 3.39 -24.15 9.85
N PHE A 292 2.68 -23.77 8.79
CA PHE A 292 2.96 -24.18 7.41
C PHE A 292 2.61 -23.04 6.44
N LEU A 293 3.18 -23.08 5.24
CA LEU A 293 2.96 -22.09 4.20
C LEU A 293 1.86 -22.55 3.24
N LEU A 294 1.05 -21.60 2.78
CA LEU A 294 0.07 -21.77 1.72
C LEU A 294 0.41 -20.86 0.54
N ASP A 295 -0.06 -21.28 -0.64
CA ASP A 295 -0.11 -20.44 -1.84
C ASP A 295 1.24 -19.92 -2.37
N ARG A 296 2.34 -20.65 -2.13
CA ARG A 296 3.67 -20.31 -2.69
C ARG A 296 3.63 -20.07 -4.22
N GLU A 297 2.85 -20.89 -4.92
CA GLU A 297 2.69 -20.82 -6.39
C GLU A 297 1.96 -19.54 -6.85
N LYS A 298 1.07 -18.97 -6.04
CA LYS A 298 0.34 -17.75 -6.42
C LYS A 298 1.28 -16.54 -6.47
N LEU A 299 2.17 -16.42 -5.48
CA LEU A 299 3.24 -15.42 -5.48
C LEU A 299 4.15 -15.57 -6.72
N ASP A 300 4.53 -16.80 -7.07
CA ASP A 300 5.31 -17.11 -8.28
C ASP A 300 4.59 -16.60 -9.54
N LEU A 301 3.29 -16.88 -9.65
CA LEU A 301 2.48 -16.42 -10.78
C LEU A 301 2.39 -14.90 -10.86
N LEU A 302 2.28 -14.18 -9.73
CA LEU A 302 2.30 -12.71 -9.73
C LEU A 302 3.60 -12.15 -10.31
N ALA A 303 4.73 -12.77 -9.98
CA ALA A 303 6.04 -12.34 -10.49
C ALA A 303 6.25 -12.75 -11.95
N GLN A 304 5.79 -13.95 -12.35
CA GLN A 304 5.84 -14.42 -13.74
C GLN A 304 4.98 -13.56 -14.68
N GLU A 305 3.80 -13.12 -14.23
CA GLU A 305 2.91 -12.22 -14.97
C GLU A 305 3.39 -10.75 -14.98
N GLY A 306 4.51 -10.43 -14.32
CA GLY A 306 5.03 -9.06 -14.22
C GLY A 306 4.20 -8.14 -13.31
N LYS A 307 3.24 -8.68 -12.54
CA LYS A 307 2.42 -7.90 -11.60
C LYS A 307 3.25 -7.32 -10.46
N ILE A 308 4.22 -8.09 -10.00
CA ILE A 308 5.18 -7.68 -8.97
C ILE A 308 6.62 -7.83 -9.47
N SER A 309 7.52 -7.04 -8.91
CA SER A 309 8.94 -7.12 -9.20
C SER A 309 9.58 -8.35 -8.53
N ARG A 310 10.66 -8.89 -9.11
CA ARG A 310 11.46 -9.97 -8.48
C ARG A 310 12.00 -9.59 -7.10
N PRO A 311 12.46 -8.35 -6.84
CA PRO A 311 12.80 -7.91 -5.49
C PRO A 311 11.64 -8.00 -4.49
N LEU A 312 10.41 -7.67 -4.89
CA LEU A 312 9.24 -7.79 -4.02
C LEU A 312 8.91 -9.25 -3.72
N GLU A 313 8.94 -10.09 -4.74
CA GLU A 313 8.74 -11.54 -4.62
C GLU A 313 9.71 -12.14 -3.59
N LYS A 314 11.02 -11.85 -3.73
CA LYS A 314 12.05 -12.30 -2.80
C LYS A 314 11.77 -11.82 -1.37
N LYS A 315 11.42 -10.54 -1.20
CA LYS A 315 11.14 -9.98 0.12
C LYS A 315 9.89 -10.60 0.77
N ALA A 316 8.88 -10.93 -0.01
CA ALA A 316 7.69 -11.63 0.47
C ALA A 316 8.05 -13.02 1.00
N ARG A 317 8.88 -13.78 0.26
CA ARG A 317 9.40 -15.09 0.70
C ARG A 317 10.19 -14.97 2.00
N GLU A 318 11.10 -14.01 2.08
CA GLU A 318 11.89 -13.75 3.30
C GLU A 318 11.02 -13.34 4.49
N ALA A 319 9.93 -12.60 4.28
CA ALA A 319 8.97 -12.28 5.33
C ALA A 319 8.21 -13.54 5.80
N ALA A 320 7.80 -14.39 4.87
CA ALA A 320 7.08 -15.63 5.15
C ALA A 320 7.98 -16.64 5.90
N ASP A 321 9.24 -16.80 5.48
CA ASP A 321 10.21 -17.69 6.10
C ASP A 321 10.58 -17.23 7.51
N ARG A 322 10.83 -15.93 7.72
CA ARG A 322 11.04 -15.37 9.07
C ARG A 322 9.86 -15.62 9.98
N LEU A 323 8.64 -15.43 9.49
CA LEU A 323 7.43 -15.67 10.26
C LEU A 323 7.27 -17.16 10.63
N MET A 324 7.60 -18.08 9.71
CA MET A 324 7.64 -19.51 9.99
C MET A 324 8.63 -19.87 11.11
N GLU A 325 9.83 -19.28 11.10
CA GLU A 325 10.82 -19.46 12.17
C GLU A 325 10.35 -18.92 13.52
N GLU A 326 9.79 -17.71 13.55
CA GLU A 326 9.25 -17.10 14.76
C GLU A 326 8.13 -17.94 15.39
N LEU A 327 7.21 -18.45 14.57
CA LEU A 327 6.12 -19.31 15.02
C LEU A 327 6.60 -20.71 15.43
N GLY A 328 7.71 -21.19 14.87
CA GLY A 328 8.36 -22.45 15.27
C GLY A 328 9.08 -22.35 16.62
N ARG A 329 9.64 -21.18 16.96
CA ARG A 329 10.27 -20.92 18.27
C ARG A 329 9.24 -20.71 19.38
N ARG A 330 8.05 -20.18 19.06
CA ARG A 330 6.94 -19.98 20.00
C ARG A 330 6.24 -21.30 20.35
N ARG A 331 6.70 -22.01 21.39
CA ARG A 331 5.92 -23.07 22.05
C ARG A 331 4.83 -22.44 22.93
N GLY A 332 3.55 -22.61 22.59
CA GLY A 332 2.37 -22.29 23.44
C GLY A 332 1.59 -21.01 23.06
N PRO A 333 0.28 -20.92 23.38
CA PRO A 333 -0.59 -19.84 22.95
C PRO A 333 -0.40 -18.59 23.81
N PHE A 334 -0.46 -17.42 23.16
CA PHE A 334 -0.68 -16.07 23.69
C PHE A 334 -0.61 -15.87 25.23
N ALA A 335 0.34 -15.05 25.67
CA ALA A 335 0.16 -14.30 26.92
C ALA A 335 -1.03 -13.35 26.72
N ALA A 336 -2.13 -13.60 27.43
CA ALA A 336 -3.22 -12.64 27.55
C ALA A 336 -2.67 -11.30 28.08
N PRO A 337 -3.26 -10.15 27.71
CA PRO A 337 -2.83 -8.86 28.24
C PRO A 337 -2.86 -8.92 29.77
N GLU A 338 -1.75 -8.55 30.41
CA GLU A 338 -1.66 -8.48 31.87
C GLU A 338 -2.80 -7.59 32.38
N LYS A 339 -3.73 -8.20 33.12
CA LYS A 339 -4.64 -7.44 33.97
C LYS A 339 -3.77 -6.67 34.94
N LYS A 340 -3.64 -5.36 34.75
CA LYS A 340 -3.12 -4.45 35.78
C LYS A 340 -3.91 -4.74 37.05
N LYS A 341 -3.27 -5.38 38.02
CA LYS A 341 -3.81 -5.51 39.37
C LYS A 341 -4.00 -4.08 39.88
N ALA A 342 -5.26 -3.71 40.11
CA ALA A 342 -5.59 -2.57 40.94
C ALA A 342 -4.88 -2.77 42.29
N ARG A 343 -3.91 -1.91 42.58
CA ARG A 343 -3.41 -1.78 43.96
C ARG A 343 -4.46 -0.98 44.70
N ALA A 344 -5.31 -1.69 45.43
CA ALA A 344 -5.95 -1.14 46.62
C ALA A 344 -4.95 -1.35 47.77
N SER A 345 -4.40 -0.25 48.28
CA SER A 345 -3.87 -0.02 49.63
C SER A 345 -3.44 1.44 49.70
#